data_AF-A0A0G1VTD8-F1
#
_entry.id   AF-A0A0G1VTD8-F1
#
_cell.length_a   1.000
_cell.length_b   1.000
_cell.length_c   1.000
_cell.angle_alpha   90.00
_cell.angle_beta   90.00
_cell.angle_gamma   90.00
#
_symmetry.space_group_name_H-M   'P 1'
#
loop_
_entity.id
_entity.type
_entity.pdbx_description
1 polymer ?
#
loop_
_entity_poly.entity_id
_entity_poly.type
_entity_poly.pdbx_seq_one_letter_code
_entity_poly.pdbx_strand_id
1 'polypeptide(L)'
;DTVVIGGLISNNSNEGASKVPLLGDLPLIGWLFRASQKSEQKSNLLIFIKPHIINTAEQLRQLSEEKKAQKEEMQKQFQEQQGRGKAIGEVLKEMVK
;
A
#
# COMPACT_ATOMS: atom_id res chain seq x y z
N ASP A 1 -12.72 -10.92 19.83
CA ASP A 1 -12.81 -9.52 19.37
C ASP A 1 -11.45 -8.96 19.03
N THR A 2 -11.40 -7.96 18.16
CA THR A 2 -10.16 -7.27 17.77
C THR A 2 -10.13 -5.91 18.46
N VAL A 3 -9.05 -5.61 19.16
CA VAL A 3 -8.86 -4.34 19.86
C VAL A 3 -7.89 -3.47 19.07
N VAL A 4 -8.20 -2.19 18.92
CA VAL A 4 -7.29 -1.17 18.39
C VAL A 4 -6.41 -0.70 19.53
N ILE A 5 -5.10 -0.91 19.42
CA ILE A 5 -4.14 -0.52 20.47
C ILE A 5 -3.61 0.90 20.22
N GLY A 6 -3.57 1.31 18.97
CA GLY A 6 -3.13 2.65 18.59
C GLY A 6 -3.04 2.83 17.09
N GLY A 7 -2.66 4.04 16.69
CA GLY A 7 -2.44 4.42 15.31
C GLY A 7 -1.74 5.77 15.20
N LEU A 8 -1.17 6.04 14.03
CA LEU A 8 -0.55 7.32 13.70
C LEU A 8 -1.23 7.87 12.46
N ILE A 9 -1.80 9.07 12.57
CA ILE A 9 -2.28 9.84 11.42
C ILE A 9 -1.27 10.97 11.21
N SER A 10 -0.54 10.91 10.10
CA SER A 10 0.38 11.97 9.69
C SER A 10 -0.21 12.71 8.49
N ASN A 11 -0.15 14.03 8.52
CA ASN A 11 -0.51 14.89 7.41
C ASN A 11 0.66 15.81 7.09
N ASN A 12 1.17 15.72 5.87
CA ASN A 12 2.27 16.55 5.39
C ASN A 12 1.77 17.41 4.22
N SER A 13 1.86 18.73 4.36
CA SER A 13 1.49 19.69 3.32
C SER A 13 2.74 20.44 2.90
N ASN A 14 3.10 20.34 1.62
CA ASN A 14 4.24 21.04 1.05
C ASN A 14 3.74 22.02 -0.02
N GLU A 15 4.11 23.29 0.14
CA GLU A 15 3.80 24.37 -0.79
C GLU A 15 5.09 24.89 -1.40
N GLY A 16 5.28 24.60 -2.69
CA GLY A 16 6.38 25.13 -3.49
C GLY A 16 5.87 26.22 -4.42
N ALA A 17 6.60 27.35 -4.49
CA ALA A 17 6.34 28.39 -5.46
C ALA A 17 7.63 28.71 -6.22
N SER A 18 7.56 28.68 -7.54
CA SER A 18 8.63 29.13 -8.44
C SER A 18 8.10 30.25 -9.32
N LYS A 19 8.88 31.32 -9.51
CA LYS A 19 8.48 32.46 -10.34
C LYS A 19 9.67 33.03 -11.09
N VAL A 20 9.40 33.58 -12.28
CA VAL A 20 10.41 34.36 -13.00
C VAL A 20 10.59 35.71 -12.29
N PRO A 21 11.82 36.10 -11.90
CA PRO A 21 12.09 37.41 -11.30
C PRO A 21 11.63 38.55 -12.24
N LEU A 22 11.18 39.67 -11.68
CA LEU A 22 10.59 40.82 -12.39
C LEU A 22 9.20 40.56 -13.01
N LEU A 23 9.07 39.53 -13.87
CA LEU A 23 7.84 39.26 -14.62
C LEU A 23 6.75 38.59 -13.77
N GLY A 24 7.14 37.80 -12.78
CA GLY A 24 6.20 37.15 -11.88
C GLY A 24 5.39 38.15 -11.05
N ASP A 25 5.90 39.34 -10.74
CA ASP A 25 5.26 40.27 -9.79
C ASP A 25 4.29 41.27 -10.42
N LEU A 26 4.02 41.15 -11.73
CA LEU A 26 3.07 42.02 -12.41
C LEU A 26 1.61 41.75 -12.00
N PRO A 27 0.83 42.79 -11.64
CA PRO A 27 -0.55 42.66 -11.14
C PRO A 27 -1.59 42.20 -12.17
N LEU A 28 -1.23 42.07 -13.46
CA LEU A 28 -2.13 41.64 -14.54
C LEU A 28 -1.72 40.33 -15.21
N ILE A 29 -0.41 40.12 -15.41
CA ILE A 29 0.13 38.99 -16.18
C ILE A 29 1.04 38.06 -15.36
N GLY A 30 1.32 38.40 -14.09
CA GLY A 30 2.29 37.67 -13.27
C GLY A 30 1.95 36.20 -13.05
N TRP A 31 0.66 35.82 -13.14
CA TRP A 31 0.21 34.43 -13.00
C TRP A 31 0.69 33.52 -14.14
N LEU A 32 0.95 34.04 -15.34
CA LEU A 32 1.44 33.27 -16.48
C LEU A 32 2.95 32.94 -16.36
N PHE A 33 3.65 33.63 -15.45
CA PHE A 33 5.10 33.50 -15.19
C PHE A 33 5.40 32.96 -13.79
N ARG A 34 4.39 32.37 -13.13
CA ARG A 34 4.47 31.74 -11.81
C ARG A 34 3.99 30.29 -11.91
N ALA A 35 4.67 29.40 -11.21
CA ALA A 35 4.25 28.01 -11.02
C ALA A 35 4.16 27.74 -9.51
N SER A 36 2.97 27.39 -9.05
CA SER A 36 2.73 26.92 -7.67
C SER A 36 2.49 25.42 -7.69
N GLN A 37 3.17 24.69 -6.82
CA GLN A 37 2.98 23.27 -6.62
C GLN A 37 2.52 23.03 -5.18
N LYS A 38 1.31 22.50 -5.03
CA LYS A 38 0.78 22.06 -3.74
C LYS A 38 0.82 20.54 -3.70
N SER A 39 1.42 19.97 -2.67
CA SER A 39 1.45 18.53 -2.45
C SER A 39 0.94 18.22 -1.04
N GLU A 40 -0.09 17.39 -0.96
CA GLU A 40 -0.65 16.91 0.30
C GLU A 40 -0.42 15.39 0.39
N GLN A 41 0.18 14.94 1.48
CA GLN A 41 0.43 13.53 1.76
C GLN A 41 -0.21 13.16 3.10
N LYS A 42 -1.15 12.21 3.06
CA LYS A 42 -1.82 11.68 4.24
C LYS A 42 -1.41 10.23 4.46
N SER A 43 -0.89 9.93 5.65
CA SER A 43 -0.50 8.57 6.03
C SER A 43 -1.28 8.15 7.29
N ASN A 44 -2.03 7.05 7.17
CA ASN A 44 -2.77 6.47 8.28
C ASN A 44 -2.18 5.09 8.61
N LEU A 45 -1.71 4.91 9.84
CA LEU A 45 -1.25 3.63 10.37
C LEU A 45 -2.17 3.21 11.52
N LEU A 46 -2.62 1.96 11.51
CA LEU A 46 -3.49 1.38 12.55
C LEU A 46 -2.90 0.04 12.99
N ILE A 47 -2.85 -0.20 14.30
CA ILE A 47 -2.35 -1.45 14.89
C ILE A 47 -3.50 -2.15 15.59
N PHE A 48 -3.79 -3.37 15.13
CA PHE A 48 -4.84 -4.23 15.66
C PHE A 48 -4.23 -5.45 16.34
N ILE A 49 -4.78 -5.84 17.49
CA ILE A 49 -4.46 -7.12 18.13
C ILE A 49 -5.76 -7.91 18.34
N LYS A 50 -5.69 -9.20 17.99
CA LYS A 50 -6.77 -10.16 18.23
C LYS A 50 -6.25 -11.26 19.15
N PRO A 51 -6.55 -11.23 20.46
CA PRO A 51 -6.17 -12.30 21.36
C PRO A 51 -6.97 -13.57 21.04
N HIS A 52 -6.30 -14.71 21.09
CA HIS A 52 -6.91 -16.04 20.96
C HIS A 52 -6.57 -16.85 22.20
N ILE A 53 -7.59 -17.25 22.96
CA ILE A 53 -7.44 -18.07 24.17
C ILE A 53 -7.61 -19.53 23.76
N ILE A 54 -6.65 -20.38 24.11
CA ILE A 54 -6.69 -21.81 23.79
C ILE A 54 -6.56 -22.59 25.08
N ASN A 55 -7.60 -23.38 25.40
CA ASN A 55 -7.75 -24.00 26.71
C ASN A 55 -7.38 -25.49 26.71
N THR A 56 -7.35 -26.14 25.54
CA THR A 56 -7.09 -27.58 25.44
C THR A 56 -6.11 -27.92 24.32
N ALA A 57 -5.39 -29.04 24.49
CA ALA A 57 -4.47 -29.56 23.46
C ALA A 57 -5.20 -29.99 22.18
N GLU A 58 -6.47 -30.38 22.28
CA GLU A 58 -7.29 -30.75 21.13
C GLU A 58 -7.64 -29.54 20.26
N GLN A 59 -8.02 -28.42 20.88
CA GLN A 59 -8.27 -27.15 20.18
C GLN A 59 -7.01 -26.65 19.46
N LEU A 60 -5.82 -26.79 20.08
CA LEU A 60 -4.55 -26.47 19.44
C LEU A 60 -4.29 -27.30 18.19
N ARG A 61 -4.56 -28.61 18.25
CA ARG A 61 -4.36 -29.52 17.13
C ARG A 61 -5.32 -29.20 15.99
N GLN A 62 -6.61 -29.02 16.28
CA GLN A 62 -7.61 -28.65 15.28
C GLN A 62 -7.27 -27.32 14.59
N LEU A 63 -6.92 -26.29 15.36
CA LEU A 63 -6.52 -24.99 14.82
C LEU A 63 -5.24 -25.10 13.95
N SER A 64 -4.26 -25.89 14.39
CA SER A 64 -3.00 -26.04 13.65
C SER A 64 -3.21 -26.75 12.32
N GLU A 65 -4.02 -27.81 12.29
CA GLU A 65 -4.35 -28.54 11.06
C GLU A 65 -5.16 -27.66 10.09
N GLU A 66 -6.16 -26.93 10.58
CA GLU A 66 -6.93 -25.98 9.77
C GLU A 66 -6.04 -24.87 9.18
N LYS A 67 -5.16 -24.29 10.00
CA LYS A 67 -4.22 -23.24 9.56
C LYS A 67 -3.19 -23.77 8.57
N LYS A 68 -2.75 -25.01 8.74
CA LYS A 68 -1.82 -25.68 7.82
C LYS A 68 -2.49 -25.90 6.46
N ALA A 69 -3.70 -26.45 6.45
CA ALA A 69 -4.48 -26.65 5.22
C ALA A 69 -4.74 -25.31 4.50
N GLN A 70 -5.18 -24.29 5.23
CA GLN A 70 -5.41 -22.94 4.69
C GLN A 70 -4.13 -22.33 4.11
N LYS A 71 -2.98 -22.52 4.77
CA LYS A 71 -1.68 -22.03 4.28
C LYS A 71 -1.26 -22.74 2.99
N GLU A 72 -1.40 -24.06 2.93
CA GLU A 72 -1.06 -24.85 1.75
C GLU A 72 -1.93 -24.48 0.55
N GLU A 73 -3.24 -24.29 0.76
CA GLU A 73 -4.16 -23.84 -0.29
C GLU A 73 -3.83 -22.43 -0.77
N MET A 74 -3.59 -21.51 0.16
CA MET A 74 -3.18 -20.15 -0.15
C MET A 74 -1.87 -20.13 -0.96
N GLN A 75 -0.88 -20.96 -0.59
CA GLN A 75 0.38 -21.05 -1.33
C GLN A 75 0.20 -21.57 -2.75
N LYS A 76 -0.67 -22.57 -2.96
CA LYS A 76 -0.98 -23.06 -4.30
C LYS A 76 -1.62 -21.97 -5.16
N GLN A 77 -2.60 -21.24 -4.62
CA GLN A 77 -3.24 -20.12 -5.31
C GLN A 77 -2.24 -19.02 -5.67
N PHE A 78 -1.31 -18.67 -4.76
CA PHE A 78 -0.25 -17.70 -5.06
C PHE A 78 0.73 -18.19 -6.12
N GLN A 79 1.12 -19.47 -6.10
CA GLN A 79 1.99 -20.06 -7.12
C GLN A 79 1.32 -20.13 -8.49
N GLU A 80 0.01 -20.40 -8.55
CA GLU A 80 -0.75 -20.40 -9.80
C GLU A 80 -0.87 -18.99 -10.40
N GLN A 81 -1.10 -17.96 -9.57
CA GLN A 81 -1.15 -16.57 -10.03
C GLN A 81 0.24 -16.06 -10.46
N GLN A 82 1.30 -16.40 -9.73
CA GLN A 82 2.66 -16.05 -10.13
C GLN A 82 3.13 -16.84 -11.36
N GLY A 83 2.75 -18.10 -11.49
CA GLY A 83 3.02 -18.93 -12.66
C GLY A 83 2.37 -18.38 -13.91
N ARG A 84 1.11 -17.90 -13.80
CA ARG A 84 0.42 -17.18 -14.88
C ARG A 84 1.11 -15.87 -15.24
N GLY A 85 1.52 -15.07 -14.24
CA GLY A 85 2.26 -13.82 -14.47
C GLY A 85 3.61 -14.06 -15.16
N LYS A 86 4.32 -15.13 -14.77
CA LYS A 86 5.59 -15.53 -15.39
C LYS A 86 5.40 -16.03 -16.82
N ALA A 87 4.39 -16.85 -17.08
CA ALA A 87 4.04 -17.33 -18.42
C ALA A 87 3.65 -16.17 -19.34
N ILE A 88 2.85 -15.22 -18.85
CA ILE A 88 2.51 -14.00 -19.61
C ILE A 88 3.77 -13.17 -19.89
N GLY A 89 4.66 -13.02 -18.91
CA GLY A 89 5.93 -12.32 -19.09
C GLY A 89 6.85 -12.99 -20.12
N GLU A 90 6.92 -14.32 -20.12
CA GLU A 90 7.67 -15.10 -21.11
C GLU A 90 7.07 -14.97 -22.52
N VAL A 91 5.74 -15.07 -22.65
CA VAL A 91 5.01 -14.90 -23.92
C VAL A 91 5.17 -13.48 -24.49
N LEU A 92 5.10 -12.45 -23.64
CA LEU A 92 5.35 -11.06 -24.05
C LEU A 92 6.80 -10.86 -24.51
N LYS A 93 7.76 -11.51 -23.84
CA LYS A 93 9.18 -11.46 -24.22
C LYS A 93 9.45 -12.16 -25.56
N GLU A 94 8.69 -13.20 -25.87
CA GLU A 94 8.73 -13.90 -27.15
C GLU A 94 8.12 -13.06 -28.28
N MET A 95 7.02 -12.35 -28.02
CA MET A 95 6.38 -11.48 -29.03
C MET A 95 7.20 -10.23 -29.41
N VAL A 96 8.12 -9.79 -28.55
CA VAL A 96 8.97 -8.61 -28.79
C VAL A 96 10.30 -8.97 -29.47
N LYS A 97 10.53 -10.26 -29.79
CA LYS A 97 11.72 -10.76 -30.49
C LYS A 97 11.43 -11.01 -31.97
#